data_AF-A0A7X8PNC1-F1
#
_entry.id   AF-A0A7X8PNC1-F1
#
_cell.length_a   1.000
_cell.length_b   1.000
_cell.length_c   1.000
_cell.angle_alpha   90.00
_cell.angle_beta   90.00
_cell.angle_gamma   90.00
#
_symmetry.space_group_name_H-M   'P 1'
#
loop_
_entity.id
_entity.type
_entity.pdbx_description
1 polymer ?
#
loop_
_entity_poly.entity_id
_entity_poly.type
_entity_poly.pdbx_seq_one_letter_code
_entity_poly.pdbx_strand_id
1 'polypeptide(L)'
;MFDNLTDKLQDTFRRLRGQAKLSENNISDALREIRTALLEADVNLNVVKEFVETVKTDCIGAGVIKSVTPGQQVVKIVHDRLVELMGDEQVDLDLRSHPSVIMMVGLHGSGKTTTSGKLALRLKKERQRVMLVAGDIYRPAAIDQLEVIGREIEVPVFADRSCSDVALIARNAIEKAKLEHCDVVIIDTAGRLQIDESMVQELVRVSQSARADEILLVADAALGQEAVSVSEHFHKALGLTGIVLTKLDGDSRGGAALSMRKVTGCPIKFIGSGEKLENIEAFYPDRMASRILGMGDVVSLVERAAEKIDEEAAAKLQEKLRKNKFDFNDFLSQLRQIGNLGGAEAVLKMLPGGKQLAGALNSFDPRHFSRMEAIICSMTTKERENPDLIDFSRRKRIAKGSGTSLEAVSQLIKQFDGMRKMMKKSGILGRLFSGNNNDTEMNAESLMNTISGNGYTGTGLSRDEKERRRKLEKQKKKQRQKQRRKK
;
A
#
# COMPACT_ATOMS: atom_id res chain seq x y z
N MET A 1 9.83 -2.34 -5.30
CA MET A 1 8.58 -2.97 -5.77
C MET A 1 8.22 -2.56 -7.19
N PHE A 2 8.06 -1.25 -7.50
CA PHE A 2 8.07 -0.76 -8.89
C PHE A 2 9.15 0.30 -9.11
N ASP A 3 10.09 0.43 -8.17
CA ASP A 3 10.94 1.61 -8.02
C ASP A 3 11.71 1.99 -9.29
N ASN A 4 12.23 1.02 -10.06
CA ASN A 4 12.91 1.31 -11.32
C ASN A 4 11.95 1.84 -12.40
N LEU A 5 10.74 1.28 -12.51
CA LEU A 5 9.71 1.76 -13.43
C LEU A 5 9.21 3.13 -12.98
N THR A 6 8.92 3.28 -11.69
CA THR A 6 8.47 4.53 -11.07
C THR A 6 9.48 5.64 -11.23
N ASP A 7 10.75 5.41 -10.95
CA ASP A 7 11.79 6.44 -11.01
C ASP A 7 11.99 6.91 -12.48
N LYS A 8 11.98 5.98 -13.45
CA LYS A 8 12.04 6.32 -14.88
C LYS A 8 10.83 7.13 -15.35
N LEU A 9 9.61 6.68 -14.99
CA LEU A 9 8.38 7.39 -15.33
C LEU A 9 8.34 8.79 -14.68
N GLN A 10 8.76 8.90 -13.41
CA GLN A 10 8.83 10.18 -12.70
C GLN A 10 9.78 11.17 -13.38
N ASP A 11 10.93 10.71 -13.87
CA ASP A 11 11.88 11.56 -14.58
C ASP A 11 11.32 12.04 -15.91
N THR A 12 10.68 11.17 -16.68
CA THR A 12 9.95 11.55 -17.91
C THR A 12 8.87 12.60 -17.61
N PHE A 13 8.07 12.40 -16.55
CA PHE A 13 7.03 13.35 -16.17
C PHE A 13 7.55 14.66 -15.58
N ARG A 14 8.74 14.68 -14.95
CA ARG A 14 9.38 15.92 -14.51
C ARG A 14 9.74 16.80 -15.71
N ARG A 15 10.30 16.21 -16.78
CA ARG A 15 10.63 16.94 -18.01
C ARG A 15 9.39 17.47 -18.70
N LEU A 16 8.32 16.67 -18.78
CA LEU A 16 7.03 17.11 -19.35
C LEU A 16 6.37 18.24 -18.55
N ARG A 17 6.45 18.21 -17.22
CA ARG A 17 5.91 19.28 -16.35
C ARG A 17 6.67 20.61 -16.47
N GLY A 18 7.95 20.57 -16.85
CA GLY A 18 8.76 21.77 -17.06
C GLY A 18 8.47 22.50 -18.38
N GLN A 19 7.68 21.90 -19.28
CA GLN A 19 7.38 22.46 -20.60
C GLN A 19 6.10 23.32 -20.54
N ALA A 20 6.19 24.57 -21.03
CA ALA A 20 5.05 25.49 -21.04
C ALA A 20 3.99 25.15 -22.11
N LYS A 21 4.37 24.41 -23.16
CA LYS A 21 3.50 23.89 -24.22
C LYS A 21 3.96 22.49 -24.61
N LEU A 22 3.02 21.60 -24.88
CA LEU A 22 3.32 20.30 -25.47
C LEU A 22 3.37 20.43 -27.00
N SER A 23 4.47 19.96 -27.58
CA SER A 23 4.58 19.69 -29.01
C SER A 23 4.45 18.18 -29.24
N GLU A 24 4.09 17.78 -30.46
CA GLU A 24 4.08 16.37 -30.86
C GLU A 24 5.43 15.68 -30.60
N ASN A 25 6.54 16.38 -30.85
CA ASN A 25 7.89 15.87 -30.62
C ASN A 25 8.13 15.56 -29.14
N ASN A 26 7.78 16.50 -28.24
CA ASN A 26 7.96 16.30 -26.80
C ASN A 26 7.12 15.13 -26.26
N ILE A 27 5.91 14.96 -26.77
CA ILE A 27 5.03 13.83 -26.41
C ILE A 27 5.64 12.52 -26.92
N SER A 28 6.08 12.49 -28.18
CA SER A 28 6.68 11.30 -28.79
C SER A 28 7.95 10.85 -28.06
N ASP A 29 8.81 11.78 -27.64
CA ASP A 29 10.02 11.48 -26.88
C ASP A 29 9.68 10.89 -25.51
N ALA A 30 8.72 11.48 -24.79
CA ALA A 30 8.27 10.95 -23.51
C ALA A 30 7.64 9.55 -23.64
N LEU A 31 6.83 9.32 -24.68
CA LEU A 31 6.23 8.01 -24.94
C LEU A 31 7.29 6.95 -25.28
N ARG A 32 8.40 7.35 -25.92
CA ARG A 32 9.53 6.44 -26.19
C ARG A 32 10.25 6.02 -24.91
N GLU A 33 10.37 6.92 -23.94
CA GLU A 33 10.94 6.62 -22.62
C GLU A 33 10.00 5.70 -21.83
N ILE A 34 8.71 6.02 -21.79
CA ILE A 34 7.68 5.18 -21.16
C ILE A 34 7.70 3.78 -21.76
N ARG A 35 7.76 3.67 -23.09
CA ARG A 35 7.88 2.39 -23.80
C ARG A 35 9.08 1.58 -23.33
N THR A 36 10.25 2.22 -23.26
CA THR A 36 11.48 1.56 -22.82
C THR A 36 11.35 1.08 -21.37
N ALA A 37 10.81 1.93 -20.49
CA ALA A 37 10.62 1.59 -19.08
C ALA A 37 9.65 0.40 -18.89
N LEU A 38 8.55 0.35 -19.66
CA LEU A 38 7.61 -0.79 -19.62
C LEU A 38 8.24 -2.09 -20.13
N LEU A 39 9.05 -2.02 -21.20
CA LEU A 39 9.75 -3.20 -21.72
C LEU A 39 10.81 -3.72 -20.76
N GLU A 40 11.59 -2.82 -20.14
CA GLU A 40 12.54 -3.18 -19.09
C GLU A 40 11.83 -3.74 -17.85
N ALA A 41 10.57 -3.39 -17.64
CA ALA A 41 9.72 -3.95 -16.60
C ALA A 41 9.09 -5.31 -16.97
N ASP A 42 9.57 -5.94 -18.05
CA ASP A 42 9.10 -7.22 -18.59
C ASP A 42 7.62 -7.22 -19.01
N VAL A 43 7.07 -6.05 -19.38
CA VAL A 43 5.76 -5.97 -20.03
C VAL A 43 5.85 -6.50 -21.47
N ASN A 44 4.84 -7.24 -21.92
CA ASN A 44 4.82 -7.81 -23.26
C ASN A 44 4.88 -6.76 -24.37
N LEU A 45 5.73 -6.99 -25.38
CA LEU A 45 5.97 -6.04 -26.47
C LEU A 45 4.69 -5.62 -27.20
N ASN A 46 3.77 -6.54 -27.43
CA ASN A 46 2.51 -6.22 -28.12
C ASN A 46 1.63 -5.32 -27.26
N VAL A 47 1.55 -5.63 -25.96
CA VAL A 47 0.82 -4.83 -24.97
C VAL A 47 1.41 -3.42 -24.85
N VAL A 48 2.74 -3.30 -24.79
CA VAL A 48 3.40 -1.98 -24.74
C VAL A 48 3.15 -1.18 -26.02
N LYS A 49 3.24 -1.80 -27.21
CA LYS A 49 2.97 -1.11 -28.48
C LYS A 49 1.56 -0.56 -28.54
N GLU A 50 0.57 -1.38 -28.20
CA GLU A 50 -0.84 -0.98 -28.17
C GLU A 50 -1.08 0.15 -27.16
N PHE A 51 -0.51 0.02 -25.96
CA PHE A 51 -0.59 1.03 -24.91
C PHE A 51 -0.06 2.39 -25.39
N VAL A 52 1.16 2.41 -25.96
CA VAL A 52 1.81 3.63 -26.41
C VAL A 52 1.05 4.31 -27.55
N GLU A 53 0.54 3.55 -28.52
CA GLU A 53 -0.27 4.10 -29.63
C GLU A 53 -1.59 4.70 -29.14
N THR A 54 -2.24 4.03 -28.18
CA THR A 54 -3.49 4.52 -27.58
C THR A 54 -3.24 5.83 -26.82
N VAL A 55 -2.23 5.86 -25.94
CA VAL A 55 -1.86 7.07 -25.18
C VAL A 55 -1.47 8.21 -26.12
N LYS A 56 -0.74 7.92 -27.21
CA LYS A 56 -0.39 8.92 -28.24
C LYS A 56 -1.63 9.56 -28.84
N THR A 57 -2.59 8.73 -29.26
CA THR A 57 -3.83 9.17 -29.88
C THR A 57 -4.63 10.04 -28.91
N ASP A 58 -4.73 9.65 -27.64
CA ASP A 58 -5.44 10.44 -26.62
C ASP A 58 -4.74 11.77 -26.30
N CYS A 59 -3.40 11.78 -26.27
CA CYS A 59 -2.66 13.01 -26.01
C CYS A 59 -2.84 14.04 -27.13
N ILE A 60 -2.99 13.59 -28.38
CA ILE A 60 -3.23 14.47 -29.54
C ILE A 60 -4.71 14.87 -29.62
N GLY A 61 -5.63 13.96 -29.32
CA GLY A 61 -7.08 14.18 -29.38
C GLY A 61 -7.69 14.92 -28.19
N ALA A 62 -7.05 14.87 -27.01
CA ALA A 62 -7.53 15.56 -25.82
C ALA A 62 -7.22 17.06 -25.91
N GLY A 63 -8.23 17.87 -26.22
CA GLY A 63 -8.12 19.33 -26.17
C GLY A 63 -7.55 19.84 -24.85
N VAL A 64 -6.78 20.92 -24.89
CA VAL A 64 -6.12 21.49 -23.71
C VAL A 64 -7.16 21.98 -22.71
N ILE A 65 -7.23 21.35 -21.53
CA ILE A 65 -8.10 21.79 -20.45
C ILE A 65 -7.48 23.05 -19.82
N LYS A 66 -8.21 24.18 -19.85
CA LYS A 66 -7.69 25.51 -19.43
C LYS A 66 -7.20 25.59 -17.97
N SER A 67 -7.56 24.65 -17.10
CA SER A 67 -7.23 24.64 -15.66
C SER A 67 -6.10 23.69 -15.27
N VAL A 68 -5.55 22.89 -16.19
CA VAL A 68 -4.55 21.87 -15.90
C VAL A 68 -3.32 22.09 -16.77
N THR A 69 -2.13 21.92 -16.21
CA THR A 69 -0.91 22.05 -17.01
C THR A 69 -0.84 20.91 -18.03
N PRO A 70 -0.38 21.14 -19.28
CA PRO A 70 -0.29 20.10 -20.29
C PRO A 70 0.46 18.84 -19.81
N GLY A 71 1.56 19.00 -19.07
CA GLY A 71 2.29 17.87 -18.49
C GLY A 71 1.48 17.03 -17.50
N GLN A 72 0.61 17.65 -16.70
CA GLN A 72 -0.32 16.93 -15.79
C GLN A 72 -1.41 16.19 -16.56
N GLN A 73 -1.84 16.72 -17.71
CA GLN A 73 -2.81 16.05 -18.58
C GLN A 73 -2.23 14.75 -19.16
N VAL A 74 -0.97 14.75 -19.59
CA VAL A 74 -0.29 13.52 -20.05
C VAL A 74 -0.16 12.49 -18.93
N VAL A 75 0.23 12.91 -17.72
CA VAL A 75 0.30 12.01 -16.55
C VAL A 75 -1.07 11.37 -16.29
N LYS A 76 -2.15 12.16 -16.35
CA LYS A 76 -3.51 11.66 -16.16
C LYS A 76 -3.88 10.65 -17.25
N ILE A 77 -3.61 10.94 -18.53
CA ILE A 77 -3.92 10.00 -19.62
C ILE A 77 -3.16 8.69 -19.42
N VAL A 78 -1.87 8.74 -19.08
CA VAL A 78 -1.06 7.55 -18.81
C VAL A 78 -1.60 6.77 -17.61
N HIS A 79 -1.99 7.46 -16.54
CA HIS A 79 -2.66 6.87 -15.38
C HIS A 79 -3.94 6.13 -15.80
N ASP A 80 -4.87 6.84 -16.43
CA ASP A 80 -6.18 6.30 -16.80
C ASP A 80 -6.03 5.07 -17.71
N ARG A 81 -5.07 5.09 -18.64
CA ARG A 81 -4.77 3.92 -19.50
C ARG A 81 -4.07 2.77 -18.77
N LEU A 82 -3.27 3.04 -17.74
CA LEU A 82 -2.70 1.98 -16.90
C LEU A 82 -3.79 1.30 -16.06
N VAL A 83 -4.77 2.07 -15.56
CA VAL A 83 -5.93 1.53 -14.83
C VAL A 83 -6.74 0.62 -15.75
N GLU A 84 -7.11 1.10 -16.93
CA GLU A 84 -7.86 0.31 -17.92
C GLU A 84 -7.13 -0.99 -18.29
N LEU A 85 -5.80 -0.93 -18.47
CA LEU A 85 -4.99 -2.10 -18.78
C LEU A 85 -4.97 -3.13 -17.64
N MET A 86 -5.11 -2.69 -16.39
CA MET A 86 -5.19 -3.55 -15.20
C MET A 86 -6.61 -4.06 -14.90
N GLY A 87 -7.63 -3.45 -15.50
CA GLY A 87 -9.06 -3.65 -15.21
C GLY A 87 -9.61 -2.44 -14.44
N ASP A 88 -10.73 -1.88 -14.85
CA ASP A 88 -11.19 -0.58 -14.33
C ASP A 88 -11.60 -0.60 -12.85
N GLU A 89 -11.96 -1.78 -12.32
CA GLU A 89 -12.53 -1.94 -10.98
C GLU A 89 -11.96 -3.18 -10.26
N GLN A 90 -12.03 -3.16 -8.93
CA GLN A 90 -11.79 -4.33 -8.09
C GLN A 90 -12.84 -5.40 -8.38
N VAL A 91 -12.40 -6.66 -8.52
CA VAL A 91 -13.29 -7.81 -8.69
C VAL A 91 -13.11 -8.78 -7.53
N ASP A 92 -14.19 -9.04 -6.81
CA ASP A 92 -14.23 -10.00 -5.70
C ASP A 92 -14.35 -11.46 -6.18
N LEU A 93 -14.30 -12.38 -5.22
CA LEU A 93 -14.55 -13.80 -5.46
C LEU A 93 -16.02 -14.07 -5.71
N ASP A 94 -16.28 -14.96 -6.65
CA ASP A 94 -17.59 -15.44 -7.03
C ASP A 94 -17.99 -16.65 -6.17
N LEU A 95 -18.57 -16.37 -5.01
CA LEU A 95 -18.94 -17.39 -4.01
C LEU A 95 -20.44 -17.68 -4.02
N ARG A 96 -20.98 -18.10 -5.17
CA ARG A 96 -22.44 -18.32 -5.36
C ARG A 96 -22.94 -19.68 -4.88
N SER A 97 -22.06 -20.67 -4.81
CA SER A 97 -22.43 -22.05 -4.48
C SER A 97 -22.24 -22.36 -2.99
N HIS A 98 -22.86 -23.44 -2.51
CA HIS A 98 -22.71 -23.91 -1.13
C HIS A 98 -22.40 -25.42 -1.05
N PRO A 99 -21.16 -25.81 -0.71
CA PRO A 99 -19.98 -24.95 -0.58
C PRO A 99 -19.56 -24.35 -1.94
N SER A 100 -19.01 -23.14 -1.93
CA SER A 100 -18.32 -22.56 -3.09
C SER A 100 -16.95 -23.20 -3.26
N VAL A 101 -16.56 -23.54 -4.48
CA VAL A 101 -15.32 -24.26 -4.76
C VAL A 101 -14.34 -23.37 -5.52
N ILE A 102 -13.19 -23.14 -4.91
CA ILE A 102 -12.07 -22.39 -5.47
C ILE A 102 -10.94 -23.36 -5.82
N MET A 103 -10.55 -23.43 -7.09
CA MET A 103 -9.44 -24.25 -7.56
C MET A 103 -8.21 -23.38 -7.84
N MET A 104 -7.10 -23.66 -7.17
CA MET A 104 -5.84 -22.93 -7.33
C MET A 104 -4.97 -23.62 -8.37
N VAL A 105 -4.62 -22.94 -9.47
CA VAL A 105 -3.79 -23.50 -10.56
C VAL A 105 -2.57 -22.61 -10.84
N GLY A 106 -1.56 -23.16 -11.51
CA GLY A 106 -0.37 -22.42 -11.91
C GLY A 106 0.92 -23.24 -11.81
N LEU A 107 2.03 -22.64 -12.28
CA LEU A 107 3.32 -23.31 -12.36
C LEU A 107 3.91 -23.71 -11.00
N HIS A 108 4.90 -24.59 -11.04
CA HIS A 108 5.68 -24.93 -9.85
C HIS A 108 6.34 -23.69 -9.24
N GLY A 109 6.36 -23.59 -7.92
CA GLY A 109 6.99 -22.46 -7.22
C GLY A 109 6.25 -21.11 -7.32
N SER A 110 5.07 -21.05 -7.95
CA SER A 110 4.27 -19.81 -8.05
C SER A 110 3.60 -19.39 -6.74
N GLY A 111 3.63 -20.25 -5.71
CA GLY A 111 3.10 -19.95 -4.38
C GLY A 111 1.66 -20.44 -4.13
N LYS A 112 1.12 -21.38 -4.93
CA LYS A 112 -0.24 -21.94 -4.77
C LYS A 112 -0.58 -22.32 -3.32
N THR A 113 0.17 -23.25 -2.71
CA THR A 113 -0.08 -23.73 -1.33
C THR A 113 -0.12 -22.59 -0.31
N THR A 114 0.82 -21.65 -0.39
CA THR A 114 0.86 -20.49 0.50
C THR A 114 -0.31 -19.54 0.24
N THR A 115 -0.66 -19.31 -1.02
CA THR A 115 -1.82 -18.48 -1.41
C THR A 115 -3.13 -19.11 -0.96
N SER A 116 -3.28 -20.44 -1.03
CA SER A 116 -4.43 -21.17 -0.49
C SER A 116 -4.60 -20.91 1.00
N GLY A 117 -3.52 -20.99 1.78
CA GLY A 117 -3.51 -20.69 3.21
C GLY A 117 -3.86 -19.23 3.51
N LYS A 118 -3.25 -18.29 2.79
CA LYS A 118 -3.53 -16.85 2.90
C LYS A 118 -5.01 -16.54 2.62
N LEU A 119 -5.54 -17.10 1.54
CA LEU A 119 -6.92 -16.90 1.13
C LEU A 119 -7.90 -17.52 2.15
N ALA A 120 -7.60 -18.73 2.64
CA ALA A 120 -8.38 -19.37 3.70
C ALA A 120 -8.43 -18.53 4.98
N LEU A 121 -7.28 -17.97 5.40
CA LEU A 121 -7.22 -17.08 6.56
C LEU A 121 -8.05 -15.82 6.35
N ARG A 122 -7.99 -15.21 5.16
CA ARG A 122 -8.79 -14.03 4.82
C ARG A 122 -10.29 -14.33 4.88
N LEU A 123 -10.74 -15.39 4.21
CA LEU A 123 -12.15 -15.80 4.21
C LEU A 123 -12.63 -16.18 5.62
N LYS A 124 -11.78 -16.81 6.44
CA LYS A 124 -12.07 -17.06 7.87
C LYS A 124 -12.28 -15.76 8.65
N LYS A 125 -11.46 -14.72 8.42
CA LYS A 125 -11.65 -13.38 9.02
C LYS A 125 -12.96 -12.73 8.56
N GLU A 126 -13.41 -13.02 7.35
CA GLU A 126 -14.71 -12.64 6.79
C GLU A 126 -15.87 -13.55 7.28
N ARG A 127 -15.63 -14.38 8.30
CA ARG A 127 -16.58 -15.30 8.95
C ARG A 127 -17.09 -16.45 8.06
N GLN A 128 -16.38 -16.80 7.01
CA GLN A 128 -16.67 -18.00 6.20
C GLN A 128 -16.06 -19.25 6.85
N ARG A 129 -16.78 -20.36 6.84
CA ARG A 129 -16.22 -21.68 7.21
C ARG A 129 -15.51 -22.28 6.00
N VAL A 130 -14.19 -22.27 6.04
CA VAL A 130 -13.34 -22.74 4.93
C VAL A 130 -12.85 -24.16 5.18
N MET A 131 -12.72 -24.95 4.13
CA MET A 131 -11.96 -26.20 4.13
C MET A 131 -10.87 -26.15 3.04
N LEU A 132 -9.64 -26.52 3.40
CA LEU A 132 -8.54 -26.70 2.45
C LEU A 132 -8.51 -28.14 1.94
N VAL A 133 -8.14 -28.34 0.69
CA VAL A 133 -8.04 -29.66 0.07
C VAL A 133 -6.65 -29.86 -0.51
N ALA A 134 -5.96 -30.91 -0.08
CA ALA A 134 -4.64 -31.27 -0.56
C ALA A 134 -4.74 -32.01 -1.91
N GLY A 135 -4.73 -31.26 -3.02
CA GLY A 135 -4.75 -31.78 -4.38
C GLY A 135 -3.35 -31.99 -5.00
N ASP A 136 -2.28 -31.51 -4.37
CA ASP A 136 -0.89 -31.80 -4.77
C ASP A 136 -0.40 -33.11 -4.14
N ILE A 137 -0.80 -34.23 -4.74
CA ILE A 137 -0.39 -35.59 -4.32
C ILE A 137 1.01 -35.99 -4.83
N TYR A 138 1.63 -35.14 -5.66
CA TYR A 138 2.83 -35.49 -6.41
C TYR A 138 4.09 -34.91 -5.80
N ARG A 139 4.00 -33.72 -5.19
CA ARG A 139 5.16 -33.09 -4.54
C ARG A 139 5.36 -33.70 -3.14
N PRO A 140 6.57 -34.17 -2.80
CA PRO A 140 6.89 -34.65 -1.46
C PRO A 140 6.53 -33.61 -0.38
N ALA A 141 5.91 -34.08 0.71
CA ALA A 141 5.48 -33.27 1.85
C ALA A 141 4.52 -32.11 1.52
N ALA A 142 3.89 -32.07 0.33
CA ALA A 142 2.93 -31.02 0.00
C ALA A 142 1.66 -31.11 0.86
N ILE A 143 1.19 -32.34 1.11
CA ILE A 143 0.08 -32.60 2.03
C ILE A 143 0.45 -32.15 3.45
N ASP A 144 1.62 -32.55 3.95
CA ASP A 144 2.10 -32.16 5.28
C ASP A 144 2.25 -30.64 5.42
N GLN A 145 2.74 -29.97 4.37
CA GLN A 145 2.85 -28.51 4.33
C GLN A 145 1.49 -27.83 4.46
N LEU A 146 0.49 -28.29 3.69
CA LEU A 146 -0.86 -27.73 3.76
C LEU A 146 -1.53 -28.01 5.11
N GLU A 147 -1.33 -29.20 5.69
CA GLU A 147 -1.80 -29.54 7.04
C GLU A 147 -1.16 -28.67 8.14
N VAL A 148 0.13 -28.35 8.02
CA VAL A 148 0.79 -27.41 8.94
C VAL A 148 0.16 -26.02 8.83
N ILE A 149 -0.01 -25.51 7.61
CA ILE A 149 -0.66 -24.21 7.37
C ILE A 149 -2.08 -24.21 7.93
N GLY A 150 -2.88 -25.24 7.63
CA GLY A 150 -4.26 -25.38 8.11
C GLY A 150 -4.34 -25.40 9.64
N ARG A 151 -3.41 -26.08 10.33
CA ARG A 151 -3.33 -26.04 11.79
C ARG A 151 -2.97 -24.67 12.34
N GLU A 152 -2.03 -23.96 11.71
CA GLU A 152 -1.62 -22.61 12.13
C GLU A 152 -2.78 -21.61 12.09
N ILE A 153 -3.65 -21.72 11.08
CA ILE A 153 -4.81 -20.83 10.90
C ILE A 153 -6.12 -21.43 11.43
N GLU A 154 -6.07 -22.61 12.05
CA GLU A 154 -7.20 -23.43 12.50
C GLU A 154 -8.32 -23.55 11.43
N VAL A 155 -7.93 -24.02 10.24
CA VAL A 155 -8.81 -24.36 9.12
C VAL A 155 -8.66 -25.85 8.82
N PRO A 156 -9.77 -26.62 8.72
CA PRO A 156 -9.69 -28.05 8.42
C PRO A 156 -9.06 -28.30 7.05
N VAL A 157 -8.23 -29.34 6.98
CA VAL A 157 -7.59 -29.80 5.74
C VAL A 157 -8.10 -31.20 5.42
N PHE A 158 -8.66 -31.37 4.22
CA PHE A 158 -8.97 -32.69 3.67
C PHE A 158 -7.76 -33.20 2.88
N ALA A 159 -7.31 -34.40 3.24
CA ALA A 159 -6.25 -35.11 2.55
C ALA A 159 -6.57 -36.61 2.53
N ASP A 160 -6.32 -37.25 1.39
CA ASP A 160 -6.34 -38.70 1.25
C ASP A 160 -4.98 -39.15 0.72
N ARG A 161 -4.14 -39.66 1.62
CA ARG A 161 -2.77 -40.10 1.30
C ARG A 161 -2.73 -41.45 0.56
N SER A 162 -3.86 -42.15 0.51
CA SER A 162 -3.98 -43.47 -0.12
C SER A 162 -4.51 -43.41 -1.55
N CYS A 163 -5.17 -42.30 -1.91
CA CYS A 163 -5.75 -42.09 -3.23
C CYS A 163 -4.76 -41.42 -4.19
N SER A 164 -4.63 -41.96 -5.40
CA SER A 164 -3.85 -41.38 -6.48
C SER A 164 -4.68 -40.60 -7.50
N ASP A 165 -6.01 -40.54 -7.34
CA ASP A 165 -6.92 -39.83 -8.24
C ASP A 165 -7.35 -38.49 -7.62
N VAL A 166 -6.77 -37.39 -8.11
CA VAL A 166 -7.05 -36.03 -7.62
C VAL A 166 -8.51 -35.63 -7.83
N ALA A 167 -9.17 -36.11 -8.88
CA ALA A 167 -10.58 -35.79 -9.14
C ALA A 167 -11.50 -36.47 -8.12
N LEU A 168 -11.15 -37.70 -7.70
CA LEU A 168 -11.84 -38.39 -6.62
C LEU A 168 -11.61 -37.71 -5.27
N ILE A 169 -10.38 -37.28 -4.98
CA ILE A 169 -10.05 -36.50 -3.77
C ILE A 169 -10.89 -35.22 -3.70
N ALA A 170 -10.96 -34.46 -4.80
CA ALA A 170 -11.74 -33.23 -4.86
C ALA A 170 -13.24 -33.49 -4.63
N ARG A 171 -13.80 -34.54 -5.24
CA ARG A 171 -15.21 -34.92 -5.05
C ARG A 171 -15.51 -35.30 -3.60
N ASN A 172 -14.68 -36.16 -3.01
CA ASN A 172 -14.83 -36.61 -1.62
C ASN A 172 -14.68 -35.43 -0.64
N ALA A 173 -13.77 -34.49 -0.93
CA ALA A 173 -13.62 -33.28 -0.14
C ALA A 173 -14.89 -32.43 -0.13
N ILE A 174 -15.54 -32.27 -1.28
CA ILE A 174 -16.80 -31.51 -1.38
C ILE A 174 -17.93 -32.20 -0.61
N GLU A 175 -18.03 -33.53 -0.68
CA GLU A 175 -19.01 -34.28 0.12
C GLU A 175 -18.78 -34.09 1.62
N LYS A 176 -17.52 -34.17 2.06
CA LYS A 176 -17.16 -33.90 3.46
C LYS A 176 -17.45 -32.46 3.86
N ALA A 177 -17.10 -31.49 3.03
CA ALA A 177 -17.38 -30.08 3.27
C ALA A 177 -18.89 -29.80 3.41
N LYS A 178 -19.74 -30.49 2.64
CA LYS A 178 -21.20 -30.43 2.81
C LYS A 178 -21.66 -30.98 4.16
N LEU A 179 -21.09 -32.11 4.60
CA LEU A 179 -21.40 -32.72 5.89
C LEU A 179 -20.94 -31.86 7.07
N GLU A 180 -19.79 -31.18 6.94
CA GLU A 180 -19.23 -30.28 7.96
C GLU A 180 -19.77 -28.84 7.86
N HIS A 181 -20.71 -28.60 6.94
CA HIS A 181 -21.32 -27.30 6.67
C HIS A 181 -20.31 -26.18 6.37
N CYS A 182 -19.25 -26.49 5.63
CA CYS A 182 -18.33 -25.47 5.14
C CYS A 182 -19.01 -24.60 4.07
N ASP A 183 -18.68 -23.31 4.08
CA ASP A 183 -19.17 -22.34 3.11
C ASP A 183 -18.28 -22.31 1.86
N VAL A 184 -16.97 -22.50 2.04
CA VAL A 184 -15.96 -22.44 0.96
C VAL A 184 -14.98 -23.62 1.03
N VAL A 185 -14.65 -24.19 -0.12
CA VAL A 185 -13.64 -25.22 -0.30
C VAL A 185 -12.54 -24.68 -1.22
N ILE A 186 -11.28 -24.76 -0.80
CA ILE A 186 -10.13 -24.33 -1.59
C ILE A 186 -9.26 -25.53 -1.93
N ILE A 187 -9.11 -25.82 -3.21
CA ILE A 187 -8.33 -26.95 -3.73
C ILE A 187 -6.93 -26.46 -4.14
N ASP A 188 -5.91 -26.88 -3.38
CA ASP A 188 -4.51 -26.64 -3.73
C ASP A 188 -4.03 -27.72 -4.71
N THR A 189 -3.94 -27.38 -5.99
CA THR A 189 -3.52 -28.34 -7.03
C THR A 189 -2.00 -28.38 -7.22
N ALA A 190 -1.52 -29.45 -7.84
CA ALA A 190 -0.10 -29.63 -8.08
C ALA A 190 0.47 -28.59 -9.06
N GLY A 191 1.68 -28.11 -8.78
CA GLY A 191 2.45 -27.28 -9.73
C GLY A 191 3.35 -28.11 -10.64
N ARG A 192 3.58 -27.65 -11.87
CA ARG A 192 4.52 -28.28 -12.81
C ARG A 192 5.41 -27.26 -13.52
N LEU A 193 6.55 -27.75 -14.01
CA LEU A 193 7.59 -26.97 -14.69
C LEU A 193 7.21 -26.59 -16.12
N GLN A 194 6.49 -27.47 -16.81
CA GLN A 194 6.00 -27.27 -18.17
C GLN A 194 4.52 -27.61 -18.23
N ILE A 195 3.80 -26.96 -19.15
CA ILE A 195 2.39 -27.23 -19.41
C ILE A 195 2.34 -28.48 -20.29
N ASP A 196 2.15 -29.63 -19.66
CA ASP A 196 1.89 -30.91 -20.32
C ASP A 196 0.38 -31.10 -20.50
N GLU A 197 -0.04 -31.57 -21.67
CA GLU A 197 -1.44 -31.81 -22.03
C GLU A 197 -2.11 -32.81 -21.06
N SER A 198 -1.40 -33.85 -20.64
CA SER A 198 -1.93 -34.86 -19.70
C SER A 198 -2.31 -34.26 -18.34
N MET A 199 -1.52 -33.28 -17.87
CA MET A 199 -1.72 -32.57 -16.61
C MET A 199 -2.87 -31.57 -16.72
N VAL A 200 -2.93 -30.83 -17.82
CA VAL A 200 -4.04 -29.92 -18.08
C VAL A 200 -5.36 -30.70 -18.10
N GLN A 201 -5.38 -31.87 -18.74
CA GLN A 201 -6.56 -32.74 -18.73
C GLN A 201 -6.92 -33.27 -17.34
N GLU A 202 -5.93 -33.54 -16.48
CA GLU A 202 -6.19 -33.86 -15.06
C GLU A 202 -6.87 -32.69 -14.34
N LEU A 203 -6.35 -31.47 -14.48
CA LEU A 203 -6.97 -30.27 -13.89
C LEU A 203 -8.39 -30.02 -14.42
N VAL A 204 -8.63 -30.29 -15.71
CA VAL A 204 -9.98 -30.21 -16.31
C VAL A 204 -10.91 -31.22 -15.64
N ARG A 205 -10.48 -32.46 -15.45
CA ARG A 205 -11.27 -33.50 -14.75
C ARG A 205 -11.56 -33.12 -13.30
N VAL A 206 -10.58 -32.54 -12.60
CA VAL A 206 -10.75 -32.04 -11.23
C VAL A 206 -11.78 -30.91 -11.20
N SER A 207 -11.62 -29.88 -12.05
CA SER A 207 -12.55 -28.75 -12.14
C SER A 207 -13.98 -29.21 -12.42
N GLN A 208 -14.18 -30.12 -13.38
CA GLN A 208 -15.49 -30.66 -13.74
C GLN A 208 -16.11 -31.50 -12.61
N SER A 209 -15.30 -32.36 -11.97
CA SER A 209 -15.76 -33.21 -10.86
C SER A 209 -16.12 -32.39 -9.62
N ALA A 210 -15.36 -31.32 -9.40
CA ALA A 210 -15.52 -30.42 -8.27
C ALA A 210 -16.58 -29.33 -8.51
N ARG A 211 -16.96 -29.09 -9.77
CA ARG A 211 -17.78 -27.95 -10.20
C ARG A 211 -17.21 -26.64 -9.64
N ALA A 212 -15.94 -26.37 -9.93
CA ALA A 212 -15.26 -25.17 -9.44
C ALA A 212 -15.98 -23.89 -9.90
N ASP A 213 -16.39 -23.05 -8.95
CA ASP A 213 -16.97 -21.73 -9.20
C ASP A 213 -15.87 -20.74 -9.61
N GLU A 214 -14.71 -20.88 -8.98
CA GLU A 214 -13.54 -20.05 -9.21
C GLU A 214 -12.33 -20.91 -9.58
N ILE A 215 -11.65 -20.55 -10.67
CA ILE A 215 -10.37 -21.13 -11.07
C ILE A 215 -9.35 -20.00 -11.10
N LEU A 216 -8.53 -19.94 -10.06
CA LEU A 216 -7.57 -18.87 -9.84
C LEU A 216 -6.17 -19.28 -10.29
N LEU A 217 -5.63 -18.57 -11.28
CA LEU A 217 -4.23 -18.71 -11.67
C LEU A 217 -3.34 -17.98 -10.69
N VAL A 218 -2.52 -18.73 -9.94
CA VAL A 218 -1.48 -18.18 -9.08
C VAL A 218 -0.21 -18.04 -9.89
N ALA A 219 0.20 -16.79 -10.14
CA ALA A 219 1.37 -16.45 -10.92
C ALA A 219 2.37 -15.63 -10.08
N ASP A 220 3.64 -15.98 -10.22
CA ASP A 220 4.74 -15.19 -9.66
C ASP A 220 4.88 -13.88 -10.47
N ALA A 221 4.92 -12.74 -9.78
CA ALA A 221 5.10 -11.44 -10.43
C ALA A 221 6.45 -11.29 -11.14
N ALA A 222 7.43 -12.16 -10.84
CA ALA A 222 8.72 -12.22 -11.54
C ALA A 222 8.66 -13.00 -12.87
N LEU A 223 7.60 -13.77 -13.14
CA LEU A 223 7.41 -14.42 -14.44
C LEU A 223 7.20 -13.34 -15.50
N GLY A 224 8.24 -12.99 -16.26
CA GLY A 224 8.18 -11.95 -17.29
C GLY A 224 7.30 -12.36 -18.49
N GLN A 225 7.89 -12.49 -19.66
CA GLN A 225 7.14 -12.83 -20.88
C GLN A 225 6.46 -14.21 -20.84
N GLU A 226 7.04 -15.16 -20.11
CA GLU A 226 6.49 -16.51 -19.97
C GLU A 226 5.12 -16.53 -19.30
N ALA A 227 4.84 -15.54 -18.43
CA ALA A 227 3.53 -15.42 -17.79
C ALA A 227 2.38 -15.35 -18.81
N VAL A 228 2.60 -14.71 -19.97
CA VAL A 228 1.58 -14.56 -21.00
C VAL A 228 1.20 -15.91 -21.58
N SER A 229 2.21 -16.67 -22.02
CA SER A 229 2.00 -18.01 -22.59
C SER A 229 1.32 -18.92 -21.57
N VAL A 230 1.78 -18.90 -20.31
CA VAL A 230 1.21 -19.71 -19.24
C VAL A 230 -0.26 -19.38 -19.01
N SER A 231 -0.57 -18.10 -18.88
CA SER A 231 -1.92 -17.63 -18.61
C SER A 231 -2.87 -17.96 -19.75
N GLU A 232 -2.41 -17.80 -21.00
CA GLU A 232 -3.19 -18.14 -22.19
C GLU A 232 -3.51 -19.64 -22.27
N HIS A 233 -2.54 -20.52 -22.00
CA HIS A 233 -2.75 -21.97 -22.03
C HIS A 233 -3.72 -22.43 -20.95
N PHE A 234 -3.55 -21.97 -19.70
CA PHE A 234 -4.48 -22.31 -18.62
C PHE A 234 -5.87 -21.74 -18.87
N HIS A 235 -5.98 -20.51 -19.41
CA HIS A 235 -7.27 -19.92 -19.73
C HIS A 235 -8.01 -20.69 -20.83
N LYS A 236 -7.33 -21.05 -21.92
CA LYS A 236 -7.93 -21.85 -23.01
C LYS A 236 -8.44 -23.21 -22.55
N ALA A 237 -7.74 -23.85 -21.61
CA ALA A 237 -8.10 -25.19 -21.17
C ALA A 237 -9.15 -25.23 -20.06
N LEU A 238 -9.05 -24.33 -19.07
CA LEU A 238 -9.86 -24.38 -17.85
C LEU A 238 -10.92 -23.28 -17.78
N GLY A 239 -10.79 -22.20 -18.56
CA GLY A 239 -11.63 -21.01 -18.40
C GLY A 239 -11.35 -20.32 -17.06
N LEU A 240 -10.16 -19.74 -16.93
CA LEU A 240 -9.77 -19.02 -15.70
C LEU A 240 -10.76 -17.90 -15.36
N THR A 241 -11.08 -17.74 -14.08
CA THR A 241 -12.00 -16.71 -13.58
C THR A 241 -11.26 -15.56 -12.91
N GLY A 242 -10.01 -15.76 -12.51
CA GLY A 242 -9.20 -14.72 -11.88
C GLY A 242 -7.72 -15.08 -11.78
N ILE A 243 -6.91 -14.08 -11.46
CA ILE A 243 -5.46 -14.18 -11.28
C ILE A 243 -5.09 -13.71 -9.87
N VAL A 244 -4.16 -14.42 -9.24
CA VAL A 244 -3.51 -14.00 -8.00
C VAL A 244 -2.03 -13.84 -8.24
N LEU A 245 -1.50 -12.64 -8.00
CA LEU A 245 -0.08 -12.33 -8.17
C LEU A 245 0.66 -12.51 -6.86
N THR A 246 1.74 -13.28 -6.85
CA THR A 246 2.56 -13.52 -5.67
C THR A 246 3.94 -12.88 -5.80
N LYS A 247 4.68 -12.83 -4.68
CA LYS A 247 6.06 -12.33 -4.59
C LYS A 247 6.24 -10.93 -5.14
N LEU A 248 5.21 -10.09 -5.02
CA LEU A 248 5.34 -8.71 -5.44
C LEU A 248 6.38 -7.96 -4.59
N ASP A 249 6.69 -8.44 -3.38
CA ASP A 249 7.66 -7.84 -2.46
C ASP A 249 9.12 -8.02 -2.89
N GLY A 250 9.39 -8.94 -3.83
CA GLY A 250 10.70 -9.12 -4.43
C GLY A 250 11.08 -8.01 -5.43
N ASP A 251 12.20 -8.21 -6.13
CA ASP A 251 12.64 -7.37 -7.27
C ASP A 251 11.82 -7.67 -8.54
N SER A 252 10.53 -7.94 -8.36
CA SER A 252 9.62 -8.26 -9.45
C SER A 252 9.19 -6.97 -10.14
N ARG A 253 9.33 -6.95 -11.47
CA ARG A 253 9.12 -5.75 -12.26
C ARG A 253 7.63 -5.47 -12.56
N GLY A 254 6.75 -6.39 -12.17
CA GLY A 254 5.29 -6.26 -12.18
C GLY A 254 4.63 -6.11 -13.56
N GLY A 255 5.41 -6.02 -14.65
CA GLY A 255 4.89 -5.95 -16.02
C GLY A 255 4.20 -7.22 -16.51
N ALA A 256 4.49 -8.34 -15.84
CA ALA A 256 3.80 -9.61 -16.00
C ALA A 256 2.28 -9.46 -15.78
N ALA A 257 1.87 -8.74 -14.73
CA ALA A 257 0.49 -8.54 -14.34
C ALA A 257 -0.36 -7.92 -15.47
N LEU A 258 0.16 -6.83 -16.03
CA LEU A 258 -0.42 -6.10 -17.16
C LEU A 258 -0.63 -7.01 -18.37
N SER A 259 0.38 -7.85 -18.64
CA SER A 259 0.40 -8.70 -19.81
C SER A 259 -0.58 -9.87 -19.68
N MET A 260 -0.65 -10.49 -18.51
CA MET A 260 -1.58 -11.61 -18.26
C MET A 260 -3.04 -11.17 -18.37
N ARG A 261 -3.39 -10.02 -17.79
CA ARG A 261 -4.75 -9.45 -17.84
C ARG A 261 -5.17 -9.18 -19.28
N LYS A 262 -4.33 -8.50 -20.07
CA LYS A 262 -4.64 -8.12 -21.45
C LYS A 262 -4.85 -9.34 -22.36
N VAL A 263 -4.10 -10.42 -22.15
CA VAL A 263 -4.21 -11.64 -22.98
C VAL A 263 -5.34 -12.56 -22.55
N THR A 264 -5.55 -12.75 -21.25
CA THR A 264 -6.60 -13.67 -20.76
C THR A 264 -7.96 -13.02 -20.61
N GLY A 265 -8.03 -11.70 -20.44
CA GLY A 265 -9.28 -11.05 -20.06
C GLY A 265 -9.78 -11.44 -18.65
N CYS A 266 -8.97 -12.12 -17.83
CA CYS A 266 -9.29 -12.50 -16.45
C CYS A 266 -8.82 -11.44 -15.44
N PRO A 267 -9.65 -11.02 -14.47
CA PRO A 267 -9.28 -9.96 -13.54
C PRO A 267 -8.21 -10.44 -12.57
N ILE A 268 -7.31 -9.54 -12.18
CA ILE A 268 -6.43 -9.78 -11.04
C ILE A 268 -7.27 -9.51 -9.78
N LYS A 269 -7.47 -10.53 -8.94
CA LYS A 269 -8.33 -10.43 -7.76
C LYS A 269 -7.53 -10.12 -6.49
N PHE A 270 -6.35 -10.73 -6.37
CA PHE A 270 -5.52 -10.60 -5.17
C PHE A 270 -4.05 -10.44 -5.49
N ILE A 271 -3.35 -9.83 -4.55
CA ILE A 271 -1.91 -9.66 -4.53
C ILE A 271 -1.32 -10.17 -3.22
N GLY A 272 -0.24 -10.94 -3.32
CA GLY A 272 0.53 -11.45 -2.18
C GLY A 272 1.87 -10.73 -2.05
N SER A 273 2.09 -10.06 -0.93
CA SER A 273 3.31 -9.29 -0.64
C SER A 273 4.05 -9.84 0.59
N GLY A 274 4.88 -10.87 0.41
CA GLY A 274 5.66 -11.52 1.47
C GLY A 274 5.18 -12.91 1.86
N GLU A 275 5.90 -13.55 2.78
CA GLU A 275 5.69 -14.97 3.11
C GLU A 275 4.62 -15.22 4.18
N LYS A 276 4.36 -14.23 5.05
CA LYS A 276 3.38 -14.36 6.14
C LYS A 276 1.97 -14.61 5.60
N LEU A 277 1.19 -15.43 6.30
CA LEU A 277 -0.18 -15.79 5.91
C LEU A 277 -1.16 -14.60 5.89
N GLU A 278 -0.83 -13.50 6.57
CA GLU A 278 -1.63 -12.27 6.56
C GLU A 278 -1.35 -11.39 5.34
N ASN A 279 -0.28 -11.66 4.59
CA ASN A 279 0.17 -10.80 3.50
C ASN A 279 -0.54 -11.14 2.19
N ILE A 280 -1.85 -10.97 2.16
CA ILE A 280 -2.69 -11.03 0.96
C ILE A 280 -3.67 -9.85 0.97
N GLU A 281 -3.72 -9.12 -0.14
CA GLU A 281 -4.55 -7.92 -0.29
C GLU A 281 -5.40 -8.04 -1.55
N ALA A 282 -6.57 -7.42 -1.53
CA ALA A 282 -7.37 -7.28 -2.75
C ALA A 282 -6.62 -6.40 -3.75
N PHE A 283 -6.76 -6.70 -5.03
CA PHE A 283 -6.13 -5.93 -6.08
C PHE A 283 -7.01 -4.72 -6.43
N TYR A 284 -6.43 -3.52 -6.29
CA TYR A 284 -7.04 -2.25 -6.67
C TYR A 284 -6.25 -1.66 -7.84
N PRO A 285 -6.80 -1.69 -9.07
CA PRO A 285 -6.12 -1.24 -10.29
C PRO A 285 -5.68 0.23 -10.26
N ASP A 286 -6.56 1.12 -9.77
CA ASP A 286 -6.33 2.55 -9.58
C ASP A 286 -5.14 2.84 -8.64
N ARG A 287 -5.11 2.11 -7.51
CA ARG A 287 -4.05 2.22 -6.52
C ARG A 287 -2.73 1.69 -7.06
N MET A 288 -2.77 0.60 -7.82
CA MET A 288 -1.58 0.02 -8.44
C MET A 288 -1.00 0.95 -9.51
N ALA A 289 -1.84 1.55 -10.37
CA ALA A 289 -1.41 2.55 -11.33
C ALA A 289 -0.79 3.77 -10.65
N SER A 290 -1.44 4.29 -9.60
CA SER A 290 -0.92 5.40 -8.79
C SER A 290 0.43 5.08 -8.15
N ARG A 291 0.62 3.85 -7.69
CA ARG A 291 1.88 3.36 -7.13
C ARG A 291 2.97 3.27 -8.19
N ILE A 292 2.67 2.76 -9.39
CA ILE A 292 3.60 2.70 -10.53
C ILE A 292 4.07 4.10 -10.92
N LEU A 293 3.16 5.08 -10.97
CA LEU A 293 3.50 6.47 -11.30
C LEU A 293 4.19 7.21 -10.14
N GLY A 294 4.30 6.58 -8.97
CA GLY A 294 4.90 7.16 -7.78
C GLY A 294 4.12 8.36 -7.24
N MET A 295 2.80 8.38 -7.46
CA MET A 295 1.88 9.36 -6.90
C MET A 295 1.53 9.04 -5.43
N GLY A 296 1.91 7.84 -4.97
CA GLY A 296 1.64 7.35 -3.61
C GLY A 296 0.22 6.80 -3.50
N ASP A 297 0.01 5.91 -2.52
CA ASP A 297 -1.30 5.31 -2.24
C ASP A 297 -1.72 5.69 -0.82
N VAL A 298 -2.30 6.89 -0.69
CA VAL A 298 -2.73 7.44 0.61
C VAL A 298 -3.88 6.60 1.20
N VAL A 299 -4.70 5.97 0.37
CA VAL A 299 -5.87 5.21 0.81
C VAL A 299 -5.45 3.88 1.43
N SER A 300 -4.59 3.09 0.77
CA SER A 300 -4.09 1.84 1.37
C SER A 300 -3.24 2.09 2.62
N LEU A 301 -2.56 3.24 2.70
CA LEU A 301 -1.85 3.65 3.92
C LEU A 301 -2.81 3.88 5.08
N VAL A 302 -3.93 4.55 4.82
CA VAL A 302 -4.97 4.79 5.82
C VAL A 302 -5.66 3.48 6.21
N GLU A 303 -5.95 2.58 5.27
CA GLU A 303 -6.57 1.27 5.55
C GLU A 303 -5.64 0.36 6.37
N ARG A 304 -4.37 0.20 5.98
CA ARG A 304 -3.38 -0.57 6.76
C ARG A 304 -3.13 0.04 8.14
N ALA A 305 -3.23 1.37 8.26
CA ALA A 305 -3.19 2.04 9.55
C ALA A 305 -4.47 1.77 10.35
N ALA A 306 -5.64 1.79 9.72
CA ALA A 306 -6.93 1.50 10.34
C ALA A 306 -7.04 0.05 10.81
N GLU A 307 -6.58 -0.94 10.04
CA GLU A 307 -6.54 -2.35 10.44
C GLU A 307 -5.66 -2.60 11.67
N LYS A 308 -4.63 -1.77 11.87
CA LYS A 308 -3.72 -1.85 13.02
C LYS A 308 -4.10 -0.92 14.17
N ILE A 309 -5.07 -0.02 13.97
CA ILE A 309 -5.58 0.87 14.99
C ILE A 309 -6.92 0.31 15.45
N ASP A 310 -6.89 -0.33 16.62
CA ASP A 310 -8.07 -0.76 17.34
C ASP A 310 -9.12 0.38 17.38
N GLU A 311 -10.34 0.13 16.88
CA GLU A 311 -11.41 1.15 16.77
C GLU A 311 -11.68 1.83 18.12
N GLU A 312 -11.51 1.08 19.23
CA GLU A 312 -11.57 1.62 20.58
C GLU A 312 -10.47 2.63 20.89
N ALA A 313 -9.25 2.38 20.40
CA ALA A 313 -8.10 3.27 20.61
C ALA A 313 -8.27 4.57 19.82
N ALA A 314 -8.83 4.52 18.61
CA ALA A 314 -9.17 5.70 17.82
C ALA A 314 -10.23 6.57 18.51
N ALA A 315 -11.29 5.96 19.04
CA ALA A 315 -12.34 6.66 19.77
C ALA A 315 -11.82 7.32 21.07
N LYS A 316 -11.01 6.60 21.86
CA LYS A 316 -10.37 7.12 23.09
C LYS A 316 -9.41 8.28 22.76
N LEU A 317 -8.66 8.18 21.65
CA LEU A 317 -7.77 9.24 21.19
C LEU A 317 -8.55 10.49 20.76
N GLN A 318 -9.66 10.32 20.04
CA GLN A 318 -10.53 11.41 19.60
C GLN A 318 -11.19 12.14 20.78
N GLU A 319 -11.61 11.41 21.81
CA GLU A 319 -12.18 11.97 23.04
C GLU A 319 -11.13 12.76 23.85
N LYS A 320 -9.89 12.24 23.95
CA LYS A 320 -8.78 12.94 24.63
C LYS A 320 -8.30 14.18 23.87
N LEU A 321 -8.28 14.13 22.54
CA LEU A 321 -8.04 15.28 21.66
C LEU A 321 -9.08 16.38 21.89
N ARG A 322 -10.37 16.02 22.00
CA ARG A 322 -11.44 16.96 22.38
C ARG A 322 -11.25 17.57 23.78
N LYS A 323 -10.67 16.81 24.72
CA LYS A 323 -10.42 17.23 26.10
C LYS A 323 -9.10 18.00 26.30
N ASN A 324 -8.30 18.25 25.25
CA ASN A 324 -7.01 18.96 25.32
C ASN A 324 -6.00 18.35 26.33
N LYS A 325 -6.15 17.07 26.68
CA LYS A 325 -5.27 16.35 27.61
C LYS A 325 -4.38 15.41 26.81
N PHE A 326 -3.27 15.95 26.32
CA PHE A 326 -2.22 15.16 25.67
C PHE A 326 -1.06 15.00 26.66
N ASP A 327 -0.78 13.76 27.05
CA ASP A 327 0.17 13.40 28.10
C ASP A 327 1.28 12.45 27.59
N PHE A 328 2.24 12.05 28.43
CA PHE A 328 3.32 11.15 28.00
C PHE A 328 2.87 9.70 27.76
N ASN A 329 1.71 9.28 28.28
CA ASN A 329 1.17 7.95 27.98
C ASN A 329 0.66 7.91 26.54
N ASP A 330 0.01 8.98 26.10
CA ASP A 330 -0.42 9.14 24.70
C ASP A 330 0.78 9.28 23.75
N PHE A 331 1.86 9.92 24.20
CA PHE A 331 3.09 9.99 23.42
C PHE A 331 3.78 8.63 23.32
N LEU A 332 3.79 7.84 24.41
CA LEU A 332 4.36 6.50 24.43
C LEU A 332 3.61 5.54 23.50
N SER A 333 2.27 5.59 23.49
CA SER A 333 1.47 4.75 22.59
C SER A 333 1.76 5.05 21.12
N GLN A 334 1.92 6.33 20.76
CA GLN A 334 2.31 6.74 19.41
C GLN A 334 3.73 6.27 19.03
N LEU A 335 4.70 6.36 19.95
CA LEU A 335 6.05 5.85 19.71
C LEU A 335 6.06 4.34 19.44
N ARG A 336 5.26 3.57 20.19
CA ARG A 336 5.10 2.12 19.98
C ARG A 336 4.41 1.78 18.67
N GLN A 337 3.39 2.54 18.27
CA GLN A 337 2.72 2.37 16.99
C GLN A 337 3.68 2.58 15.82
N ILE A 338 4.53 3.60 15.87
CA ILE A 338 5.55 3.86 14.84
C ILE A 338 6.63 2.76 14.83
N GLY A 339 7.01 2.24 16.01
CA GLY A 339 7.89 1.07 16.13
C GLY A 339 7.31 -0.17 15.45
N ASN A 340 6.02 -0.45 15.66
CA ASN A 340 5.31 -1.60 15.08
C ASN A 340 5.07 -1.48 13.57
N LEU A 341 5.15 -0.27 13.01
CA LEU A 341 5.03 0.00 11.57
C LEU A 341 6.38 -0.09 10.82
N GLY A 342 7.45 -0.53 11.47
CA GLY A 342 8.78 -0.68 10.84
C GLY A 342 9.68 0.55 10.95
N GLY A 343 9.40 1.46 11.88
CA GLY A 343 10.22 2.64 12.18
C GLY A 343 9.89 3.87 11.32
N ALA A 344 10.48 5.02 11.68
CA ALA A 344 10.25 6.29 10.99
C ALA A 344 10.68 6.29 9.52
N GLU A 345 11.64 5.43 9.15
CA GLU A 345 12.12 5.28 7.78
C GLU A 345 11.05 4.69 6.85
N ALA A 346 10.28 3.71 7.33
CA ALA A 346 9.15 3.13 6.58
C ALA A 346 8.05 4.17 6.36
N VAL A 347 7.69 4.94 7.39
CA VAL A 347 6.69 6.00 7.30
C VAL A 347 7.14 7.16 6.39
N LEU A 348 8.42 7.53 6.44
CA LEU A 348 9.00 8.57 5.59
C LEU A 348 9.06 8.14 4.12
N LYS A 349 9.43 6.88 3.82
CA LYS A 349 9.43 6.34 2.45
C LYS A 349 8.02 6.25 1.84
N MET A 350 6.99 6.22 2.68
CA MET A 350 5.59 6.14 2.27
C MET A 350 4.94 7.50 1.99
N LEU A 351 5.56 8.63 2.36
CA LEU A 351 5.04 9.96 2.07
C LEU A 351 5.41 10.42 0.65
N PRO A 352 4.52 11.16 -0.06
CA PRO A 352 4.85 11.73 -1.38
C PRO A 352 6.08 12.64 -1.30
N GLY A 353 7.12 12.36 -2.10
CA GLY A 353 8.42 13.07 -2.02
C GLY A 353 9.34 12.60 -0.89
N GLY A 354 8.95 11.56 -0.14
CA GLY A 354 9.68 10.98 0.98
C GLY A 354 11.08 10.48 0.65
N LYS A 355 11.33 9.99 -0.58
CA LYS A 355 12.68 9.60 -1.05
C LYS A 355 13.67 10.79 -1.06
N GLN A 356 13.22 12.01 -1.40
CA GLN A 356 14.07 13.21 -1.39
C GLN A 356 14.35 13.73 0.03
N LEU A 357 13.41 13.51 0.96
CA LEU A 357 13.59 13.83 2.38
C LEU A 357 14.43 12.77 3.12
N ALA A 358 14.31 11.49 2.78
CA ALA A 358 15.07 10.40 3.37
C ALA A 358 16.58 10.56 3.13
N GLY A 359 16.99 10.98 1.92
CA GLY A 359 18.40 11.25 1.60
C GLY A 359 19.03 12.41 2.40
N ALA A 360 18.21 13.35 2.89
CA ALA A 360 18.66 14.44 3.76
C ALA A 360 18.64 14.06 5.26
N LEU A 361 18.08 12.90 5.62
CA LEU A 361 17.81 12.45 6.98
C LEU A 361 18.49 11.09 7.31
N ASN A 362 19.65 10.81 6.69
CA ASN A 362 20.49 9.63 6.95
C ASN A 362 21.07 9.55 8.38
N SER A 363 20.58 10.36 9.32
CA SER A 363 21.06 10.51 10.69
C SER A 363 20.04 10.08 11.75
N PHE A 364 18.95 9.41 11.37
CA PHE A 364 18.01 8.83 12.34
C PHE A 364 18.43 7.42 12.76
N ASP A 365 19.10 7.31 13.91
CA ASP A 365 19.39 6.04 14.58
C ASP A 365 18.05 5.35 14.99
N PRO A 366 17.76 4.12 14.53
CA PRO A 366 16.57 3.36 14.95
C PRO A 366 16.46 3.21 16.47
N ARG A 367 17.60 3.23 17.18
CA ARG A 367 17.66 3.15 18.65
C ARG A 367 17.16 4.42 19.34
N HIS A 368 16.95 5.51 18.61
CA HIS A 368 16.44 6.76 19.16
C HIS A 368 15.03 6.57 19.74
N PHE A 369 14.14 5.85 19.04
CA PHE A 369 12.78 5.57 19.52
C PHE A 369 12.79 4.70 20.78
N SER A 370 13.62 3.66 20.81
CA SER A 370 13.78 2.81 22.00
C SER A 370 14.34 3.58 23.20
N ARG A 371 15.25 4.54 22.98
CA ARG A 371 15.76 5.43 24.05
C ARG A 371 14.68 6.38 24.57
N MET A 372 13.84 6.92 23.70
CA MET A 372 12.71 7.76 24.10
C MET A 372 11.69 6.96 24.93
N GLU A 373 11.39 5.74 24.50
CA GLU A 373 10.54 4.81 25.25
C GLU A 373 11.14 4.50 26.63
N ALA A 374 12.43 4.19 26.72
CA ALA A 374 13.11 3.95 27.98
C ALA A 374 12.99 5.14 28.96
N ILE A 375 13.17 6.37 28.46
CA ILE A 375 13.01 7.61 29.24
C ILE A 375 11.59 7.75 29.79
N ILE A 376 10.56 7.52 28.97
CA ILE A 376 9.16 7.64 29.40
C ILE A 376 8.81 6.51 30.38
N CYS A 377 9.30 5.30 30.15
CA CYS A 377 9.14 4.16 31.04
C CYS A 377 9.75 4.39 32.43
N SER A 378 10.80 5.21 32.55
CA SER A 378 11.40 5.63 33.83
C SER A 378 10.65 6.75 34.58
N MET A 379 9.57 7.28 34.01
CA MET A 379 8.66 8.22 34.68
C MET A 379 7.59 7.47 35.48
N THR A 380 7.12 8.07 36.57
CA THR A 380 5.96 7.59 37.33
C THR A 380 4.65 7.93 36.61
N THR A 381 3.56 7.24 36.92
CA THR A 381 2.24 7.50 36.34
C THR A 381 1.81 8.96 36.47
N LYS A 382 2.03 9.57 37.64
CA LYS A 382 1.71 10.99 37.89
C LYS A 382 2.52 11.95 37.01
N GLU A 383 3.79 11.63 36.73
CA GLU A 383 4.64 12.43 35.86
C GLU A 383 4.29 12.25 34.38
N ARG A 384 3.79 11.06 34.01
CA ARG A 384 3.33 10.82 32.65
C ARG A 384 2.03 11.55 32.35
N GLU A 385 1.08 11.53 33.29
CA GLU A 385 -0.21 12.22 33.20
C GLU A 385 -0.08 13.75 33.30
N ASN A 386 0.92 14.24 34.05
CA ASN A 386 1.17 15.67 34.19
C ASN A 386 2.63 16.04 33.87
N PRO A 387 2.91 16.31 32.58
CA PRO A 387 4.24 16.68 32.09
C PRO A 387 4.87 17.91 32.77
N ASP A 388 4.05 18.83 33.29
CA ASP A 388 4.52 20.07 33.90
C ASP A 388 5.13 19.84 35.30
N LEU A 389 4.99 18.63 35.87
CA LEU A 389 5.61 18.24 37.14
C LEU A 389 7.11 17.93 37.02
N ILE A 390 7.66 17.81 35.81
CA ILE A 390 9.03 17.33 35.60
C ILE A 390 10.07 18.45 35.80
N ASP A 391 10.42 18.67 37.07
CA ASP A 391 11.52 19.53 37.51
C ASP A 391 12.91 18.93 37.26
N PHE A 392 13.96 19.69 37.55
CA PHE A 392 15.35 19.28 37.36
C PHE A 392 15.74 18.03 38.17
N SER A 393 15.24 17.89 39.41
CA SER A 393 15.52 16.74 40.28
C SER A 393 14.94 15.45 39.69
N ARG A 394 13.71 15.52 39.18
CA ARG A 394 13.03 14.41 38.50
C ARG A 394 13.71 14.05 37.19
N ARG A 395 14.19 15.02 36.41
CA ARG A 395 14.99 14.74 35.19
C ARG A 395 16.24 13.93 35.50
N LYS A 396 16.95 14.27 36.60
CA LYS A 396 18.15 13.53 37.04
C LYS A 396 17.82 12.09 37.45
N ARG A 397 16.69 11.89 38.14
CA ARG A 397 16.19 10.55 38.50
C ARG A 397 15.80 9.73 37.26
N ILE A 398 15.06 10.34 36.34
CA ILE A 398 14.62 9.69 35.08
C ILE A 398 15.84 9.27 34.26
N ALA A 399 16.80 10.19 34.06
CA ALA A 399 18.03 9.91 33.32
C ALA A 399 18.81 8.71 33.91
N LYS A 400 18.91 8.63 35.24
CA LYS A 400 19.53 7.49 35.92
C LYS A 400 18.74 6.20 35.75
N GLY A 401 17.40 6.27 35.77
CA GLY A 401 16.52 5.11 35.59
C GLY A 401 16.48 4.57 34.16
N SER A 402 16.64 5.44 33.16
CA SER A 402 16.62 5.08 31.74
C SER A 402 18.01 4.76 31.17
N GLY A 403 19.08 4.97 31.94
CA GLY A 403 20.45 4.81 31.47
C GLY A 403 20.88 5.86 30.43
N THR A 404 20.23 7.03 30.42
CA THR A 404 20.47 8.10 29.43
C THR A 404 21.05 9.36 30.08
N SER A 405 21.52 10.31 29.27
CA SER A 405 21.98 11.62 29.78
C SER A 405 20.82 12.53 30.19
N LEU A 406 21.11 13.49 31.06
CA LEU A 406 20.14 14.53 31.48
C LEU A 406 19.75 15.45 30.31
N GLU A 407 20.64 15.59 29.33
CA GLU A 407 20.40 16.31 28.07
C GLU A 407 19.35 15.59 27.22
N ALA A 408 19.46 14.26 27.08
CA ALA A 408 18.50 13.45 26.34
C ALA A 408 17.08 13.55 26.93
N VAL A 409 16.96 13.53 28.26
CA VAL A 409 15.68 13.74 28.94
C VAL A 409 15.13 15.14 28.69
N SER A 410 15.99 16.17 28.74
CA SER A 410 15.57 17.55 28.49
C SER A 410 15.17 17.80 27.04
N GLN A 411 15.84 17.13 26.10
CA GLN A 411 15.50 17.15 24.67
C GLN A 411 14.15 16.48 24.41
N LEU A 412 13.88 15.34 25.04
CA LEU A 412 12.58 14.66 24.93
C LEU A 412 11.44 15.52 25.46
N ILE A 413 11.62 16.18 26.61
CA ILE A 413 10.62 17.10 27.17
C ILE A 413 10.38 18.28 26.23
N LYS A 414 11.43 18.83 25.63
CA LYS A 414 11.32 19.92 24.65
C LYS A 414 10.60 19.49 23.37
N GLN A 415 10.85 18.28 22.88
CA GLN A 415 10.15 17.69 21.73
C GLN A 415 8.67 17.47 22.04
N PHE A 416 8.36 16.92 23.22
CA PHE A 416 7.00 16.74 23.70
C PHE A 416 6.25 18.08 23.83
N ASP A 417 6.89 19.10 24.41
CA ASP A 417 6.31 20.45 24.51
C ASP A 417 6.08 21.11 23.15
N GLY A 418 6.99 20.89 22.19
CA GLY A 418 6.81 21.31 20.80
C GLY A 418 5.56 20.71 20.19
N MET A 419 5.38 19.39 20.37
CA MET A 419 4.22 18.67 19.87
C MET A 419 2.92 19.09 20.58
N ARG A 420 2.96 19.26 21.90
CA ARG A 420 1.85 19.77 22.72
C ARG A 420 1.41 21.17 22.27
N LYS A 421 2.36 22.05 21.92
CA LYS A 421 2.08 23.38 21.36
C LYS A 421 1.49 23.30 19.95
N MET A 422 1.97 22.38 19.11
CA MET A 422 1.43 22.16 17.77
C MET A 422 0.00 21.61 17.84
N MET A 423 -0.28 20.64 18.70
CA MET A 423 -1.61 20.07 18.94
C MET A 423 -2.60 21.12 19.46
N LYS A 424 -2.17 21.98 20.40
CA LYS A 424 -2.97 23.13 20.86
C LYS A 424 -3.27 24.13 19.73
N LYS A 425 -2.32 24.34 18.80
CA LYS A 425 -2.55 25.16 17.61
C LYS A 425 -3.43 24.45 16.58
N SER A 426 -3.36 23.13 16.46
CA SER A 426 -4.22 22.29 15.62
C SER A 426 -5.64 22.08 16.16
N GLY A 427 -5.97 22.61 17.34
CA GLY A 427 -7.38 22.90 17.68
C GLY A 427 -8.04 23.85 16.67
N ILE A 428 -7.24 24.61 15.90
CA ILE A 428 -7.66 25.38 14.73
C ILE A 428 -7.78 24.49 13.48
N LEU A 429 -7.06 23.38 13.40
CA LEU A 429 -7.18 22.38 12.33
C LEU A 429 -8.55 21.67 12.40
N GLY A 430 -9.10 21.44 13.59
CA GLY A 430 -10.50 21.02 13.77
C GLY A 430 -11.53 22.05 13.29
N ARG A 431 -11.18 23.35 13.24
CA ARG A 431 -11.99 24.40 12.58
C ARG A 431 -11.74 24.49 11.07
N LEU A 432 -10.54 24.12 10.60
CA LEU A 432 -10.22 24.05 9.17
C LEU A 432 -10.86 22.84 8.49
N PHE A 433 -10.99 21.71 9.20
CA PHE A 433 -11.74 20.54 8.76
C PHE A 433 -13.26 20.67 8.95
N SER A 434 -13.76 21.75 9.58
CA SER A 434 -15.20 22.04 9.67
C SER A 434 -15.74 22.89 8.51
N GLY A 435 -15.06 22.88 7.35
CA GLY A 435 -15.65 23.29 6.09
C GLY A 435 -15.98 24.79 5.97
N ASN A 436 -15.04 25.68 6.29
CA ASN A 436 -15.15 27.08 5.85
C ASN A 436 -13.88 27.52 5.12
N ASN A 437 -13.92 27.37 3.79
CA ASN A 437 -12.89 27.78 2.85
C ASN A 437 -12.78 29.30 2.83
N ASN A 438 -11.64 29.83 3.25
CA ASN A 438 -10.92 30.94 2.62
C ASN A 438 -9.61 31.13 3.40
N ASP A 439 -8.48 31.20 2.67
CA ASP A 439 -7.10 31.49 3.11
C ASP A 439 -6.14 30.28 3.17
N THR A 440 -5.87 29.67 2.02
CA THR A 440 -4.75 28.72 1.81
C THR A 440 -3.60 29.37 1.04
N GLU A 441 -2.92 30.33 1.66
CA GLU A 441 -1.56 30.72 1.30
C GLU A 441 -0.81 31.13 2.58
N MET A 442 -0.14 30.17 3.23
CA MET A 442 1.10 30.39 4.00
C MET A 442 1.56 29.10 4.70
N ASN A 443 2.89 28.89 4.69
CA ASN A 443 3.70 28.16 5.68
C ASN A 443 4.18 26.72 5.40
N ALA A 444 4.68 26.42 4.20
CA ALA A 444 5.62 25.29 4.03
C ALA A 444 6.99 25.57 4.72
N GLU A 445 7.42 26.83 4.74
CA GLU A 445 8.69 27.27 5.36
C GLU A 445 8.71 27.14 6.89
N SER A 446 7.55 27.30 7.55
CA SER A 446 7.44 27.18 9.01
C SER A 446 7.53 25.72 9.49
N LEU A 447 7.18 24.76 8.64
CA LEU A 447 7.27 23.33 8.94
C LEU A 447 8.73 22.85 8.91
N MET A 448 9.52 23.32 7.92
CA MET A 448 10.93 22.97 7.76
C MET A 448 11.80 23.46 8.93
N ASN A 449 11.56 24.68 9.43
CA ASN A 449 12.33 25.25 10.54
C ASN A 449 12.02 24.63 11.91
N THR A 450 10.90 23.91 12.04
CA THR A 450 10.52 23.28 13.32
C THR A 450 11.11 21.88 13.47
N ILE A 451 11.42 21.22 12.35
CA ILE A 451 11.96 19.84 12.31
C ILE A 451 13.49 19.83 12.47
N SER A 452 14.19 20.88 12.03
CA SER A 452 15.66 20.90 11.95
C SER A 452 16.40 21.27 13.25
N GLY A 453 15.71 21.56 14.36
CA GLY A 453 16.33 21.67 15.68
C GLY A 453 17.36 22.81 15.88
N ASN A 454 17.59 23.68 14.89
CA ASN A 454 18.50 24.82 15.04
C ASN A 454 17.82 25.98 15.78
N GLY A 455 18.44 26.37 16.89
CA GLY A 455 18.07 27.57 17.63
C GLY A 455 18.18 28.83 16.77
N TYR A 456 17.33 29.80 17.08
CA TYR A 456 17.40 31.17 16.56
C TYR A 456 18.83 31.71 16.61
N THR A 457 19.49 31.79 15.45
CA THR A 457 20.48 32.82 15.17
C THR A 457 19.92 33.65 14.04
N GLY A 458 19.57 34.90 14.37
CA GLY A 458 18.86 35.79 13.47
C GLY A 458 19.70 36.17 12.26
N THR A 459 19.15 35.94 11.07
CA THR A 459 19.51 36.69 9.87
C THR A 459 18.41 37.73 9.64
N GLY A 460 18.81 39.00 9.66
CA GLY A 460 17.89 40.12 9.54
C GLY A 460 17.20 40.15 8.19
N LEU A 461 15.86 40.33 8.20
CA LEU A 461 15.06 40.61 7.00
C LEU A 461 15.68 41.75 6.19
N SER A 462 15.82 41.53 4.88
CA SER A 462 16.27 42.51 3.90
C SER A 462 15.44 43.80 4.00
N ARG A 463 16.08 44.95 3.72
CA ARG A 463 15.44 46.28 3.73
C ARG A 463 14.20 46.30 2.82
N ASP A 464 14.25 45.57 1.70
CA ASP A 464 13.17 45.51 0.71
C ASP A 464 11.98 44.67 1.18
N GLU A 465 12.21 43.62 1.97
CA GLU A 465 11.14 42.82 2.56
C GLU A 465 10.40 43.58 3.66
N LYS A 466 11.12 44.36 4.47
CA LYS A 466 10.50 45.26 5.47
C LYS A 466 9.62 46.32 4.79
N GLU A 467 10.04 46.81 3.63
CA GLU A 467 9.29 47.80 2.87
C GLU A 467 8.05 47.22 2.19
N ARG A 468 8.16 46.03 1.58
CA ARG A 468 7.02 45.28 1.02
C ARG A 468 5.98 44.98 2.09
N ARG A 469 6.41 44.55 3.28
CA ARG A 469 5.51 44.23 4.39
C ARG A 469 4.76 45.48 4.90
N ARG A 470 5.45 46.62 5.00
CA ARG A 470 4.81 47.92 5.33
C ARG A 470 3.81 48.39 4.27
N LYS A 471 4.08 48.17 2.98
CA LYS A 471 3.15 48.50 1.88
C LYS A 471 1.90 47.61 1.93
N LEU A 472 2.05 46.32 2.19
CA LEU A 472 0.95 45.36 2.35
C LEU A 472 0.06 45.69 3.56
N GLU A 473 0.65 46.06 4.70
CA GLU A 473 -0.12 46.48 5.88
C GLU A 473 -0.92 47.78 5.64
N LYS A 474 -0.33 48.75 4.93
CA LYS A 474 -1.04 49.99 4.54
C LYS A 474 -2.21 49.70 3.60
N GLN A 475 -2.07 48.75 2.66
CA GLN A 475 -3.16 48.33 1.77
C GLN A 475 -4.29 47.62 2.53
N LYS A 476 -3.96 46.68 3.43
CA LYS A 476 -4.95 45.99 4.28
C LYS A 476 -5.71 46.97 5.17
N LYS A 477 -5.04 48.00 5.71
CA LYS A 477 -5.67 49.05 6.53
C LYS A 477 -6.63 49.92 5.71
N LYS A 478 -6.26 50.28 4.47
CA LYS A 478 -7.13 51.01 3.52
C LYS A 478 -8.35 50.19 3.09
N GLN A 479 -8.20 48.88 2.84
CA GLN A 479 -9.33 48.00 2.51
C GLN A 479 -10.30 47.84 3.69
N ARG A 480 -9.80 47.68 4.91
CA ARG A 480 -10.64 47.64 6.13
C ARG A 480 -11.40 48.95 6.37
N GLN A 481 -10.78 50.10 6.09
CA GLN A 481 -11.47 51.41 6.17
C GLN A 481 -12.54 51.58 5.08
N LYS A 482 -12.30 51.10 3.85
CA LYS A 482 -13.31 51.11 2.78
C LYS A 482 -14.50 50.19 3.09
N GLN A 483 -14.26 49.01 3.67
CA GLN A 483 -15.34 48.11 4.08
C GLN A 483 -16.18 48.69 5.25
N ARG A 484 -15.54 49.41 6.18
CA ARG A 484 -16.25 50.12 7.26
C ARG A 484 -17.06 51.34 6.82
N ARG A 485 -16.83 51.88 5.62
CA ARG A 485 -17.63 52.98 5.05
C ARG A 485 -18.78 52.49 4.15
N LYS A 486 -18.86 51.18 3.89
CA LYS A 486 -19.91 50.53 3.08
C LYS A 486 -20.94 49.76 3.93
N LYS A 487 -20.72 49.66 5.24
CA LYS A 487 -21.73 49.36 6.26
C LYS A 487 -22.08 50.65 6.95
#